data_AF-A0A381X6B6-F1
#
_entry.id   AF-A0A381X6B6-F1
#
_cell.length_a   1.000
_cell.length_b   1.000
_cell.length_c   1.000
_cell.angle_alpha   90.00
_cell.angle_beta   90.00
_cell.angle_gamma   90.00
#
_symmetry.space_group_name_H-M   'P 1'
#
loop_
_entity.id
_entity.type
_entity.pdbx_description
1 polymer ?
#
loop_
_entity_poly.entity_id
_entity_poly.type
_entity_poly.pdbx_seq_one_letter_code
_entity_poly.pdbx_strand_id
1 'polypeptide(L)'
;MIYMDYPVELNFKKIALAKQSTLTDANGNSIAYARQKILKLKEELEVFEDKTKAKRVCTIKANKIIDFNAAYNFFTENEQSLGSVQRKGLRSLWKATYLLNEANGN
;
A
#
# COMPACT_ATOMS: atom_id res chain seq x y z
N MET A 1 -4.35 -11.46 17.41
CA MET A 1 -3.08 -11.58 16.67
C MET A 1 -3.39 -12.35 15.40
N ILE A 2 -3.17 -11.79 14.21
CA ILE A 2 -3.40 -12.51 12.96
C ILE A 2 -2.22 -13.48 12.82
N TYR A 3 -2.49 -14.78 12.91
CA TYR A 3 -1.49 -15.80 12.67
C TYR A 3 -1.33 -15.92 11.14
N MET A 4 -0.10 -15.87 10.66
CA MET A 4 0.20 -15.84 9.23
C MET A 4 1.28 -16.86 8.95
N ASP A 5 0.90 -17.90 8.21
CA ASP A 5 1.82 -18.96 7.81
C ASP A 5 2.70 -18.49 6.66
N TYR A 6 4.02 -18.64 6.82
CA TYR A 6 5.00 -18.24 5.82
C TYR A 6 5.29 -19.39 4.84
N PRO A 7 5.62 -19.09 3.57
CA PRO A 7 5.84 -17.77 2.99
C PRO A 7 4.54 -17.00 2.69
N VAL A 8 4.64 -15.67 2.72
CA VAL A 8 3.58 -14.78 2.23
C VAL A 8 3.82 -14.47 0.76
N GLU A 9 2.78 -14.59 -0.05
CA GLU A 9 2.85 -14.37 -1.49
C GLU A 9 2.10 -13.10 -1.90
N LEU A 10 2.78 -12.24 -2.68
CA LEU A 10 2.18 -11.05 -3.29
C LEU A 10 1.93 -11.29 -4.79
N ASN A 11 0.66 -11.42 -5.15
CA ASN A 11 0.22 -11.70 -6.50
C ASN A 11 -0.36 -10.45 -7.18
N PHE A 12 0.21 -10.06 -8.33
CA PHE A 12 -0.24 -8.90 -9.11
C PHE A 12 -1.10 -9.33 -10.31
N LYS A 13 -2.31 -8.80 -10.43
CA LYS A 13 -3.13 -8.98 -11.64
C LYS A 13 -2.74 -7.91 -12.67
N LYS A 14 -1.94 -8.33 -13.64
CA LYS A 14 -1.37 -7.44 -14.68
C LYS A 14 -2.34 -7.10 -15.82
N ILE A 15 -3.40 -7.90 -16.02
CA ILE A 15 -4.37 -7.76 -17.13
C ILE A 15 -5.72 -7.24 -16.61
N ALA A 16 -5.69 -6.14 -15.86
CA ALA A 16 -6.91 -5.53 -15.32
C ALA A 16 -6.90 -4.02 -15.58
N LEU A 17 -8.08 -3.45 -15.87
CA LEU A 17 -8.26 -2.01 -16.10
C LEU A 17 -7.76 -1.16 -14.91
N ALA A 18 -7.85 -1.72 -13.70
CA ALA A 18 -7.19 -1.22 -12.49
C ALA A 18 -6.02 -2.14 -12.15
N LYS A 19 -4.87 -1.58 -11.75
CA LYS A 19 -3.83 -2.36 -11.08
C LYS A 19 -4.39 -2.93 -9.77
N GLN A 20 -4.25 -4.23 -9.58
CA GLN A 20 -4.75 -4.96 -8.41
C GLN A 20 -3.70 -5.95 -7.92
N SER A 21 -3.63 -6.17 -6.61
CA SER A 21 -2.79 -7.18 -6.00
C SER A 21 -3.50 -7.88 -4.83
N THR A 22 -3.08 -9.11 -4.52
CA THR A 22 -3.56 -9.89 -3.38
C THR A 22 -2.37 -10.41 -2.61
N LEU A 23 -2.44 -10.34 -1.29
CA LEU A 23 -1.47 -10.89 -0.36
C LEU A 23 -2.08 -12.14 0.30
N THR A 24 -1.42 -13.29 0.18
CA THR A 24 -1.89 -14.57 0.74
C THR A 24 -0.83 -15.25 1.59
N ASP A 25 -1.25 -16.00 2.60
CA ASP A 25 -0.35 -16.85 3.40
C ASP A 25 -0.01 -18.16 2.67
N ALA A 26 0.81 -19.02 3.29
CA ALA A 26 1.22 -20.30 2.73
C ALA A 26 0.09 -21.30 2.49
N ASN A 27 -1.04 -21.13 3.19
CA ASN A 27 -2.24 -21.96 3.01
C ASN A 27 -3.20 -21.38 1.95
N GLY A 28 -2.86 -20.22 1.37
CA GLY A 28 -3.70 -19.51 0.40
C GLY A 28 -4.78 -18.61 1.02
N ASN A 29 -4.76 -18.38 2.33
CA ASN A 29 -5.71 -17.48 2.99
C ASN A 29 -5.39 -16.02 2.62
N SER A 30 -6.43 -15.22 2.37
CA SER A 30 -6.28 -13.80 2.08
C SER A 30 -5.85 -13.03 3.34
N ILE A 31 -4.74 -12.31 3.24
CA ILE A 31 -4.27 -11.36 4.27
C ILE A 31 -4.74 -9.95 3.90
N ALA A 32 -4.63 -9.59 2.61
CA ALA A 32 -5.04 -8.29 2.11
C ALA A 32 -5.30 -8.32 0.60
N TYR A 33 -6.14 -7.40 0.15
CA TYR A 33 -6.39 -7.11 -1.26
C TYR A 33 -6.23 -5.61 -1.51
N ALA A 34 -5.38 -5.25 -2.47
CA ALA A 34 -5.15 -3.85 -2.84
C ALA A 34 -5.59 -3.57 -4.27
N ARG A 35 -6.18 -2.40 -4.50
CA ARG A 35 -6.58 -1.94 -5.83
C ARG A 35 -6.33 -0.47 -6.04
N GLN A 36 -5.93 -0.09 -7.25
CA GLN A 36 -5.82 1.30 -7.66
C GLN A 36 -7.20 1.83 -8.09
N LYS A 37 -7.55 3.04 -7.65
CA LYS A 37 -8.77 3.71 -8.09
C LYS A 37 -8.59 4.25 -9.52
N ILE A 38 -9.35 3.69 -10.46
CA ILE A 38 -9.46 4.25 -11.82
C ILE A 38 -10.24 5.57 -11.69
N LEU A 39 -9.87 6.60 -12.46
CA LEU A 39 -10.53 7.93 -12.57
C LEU A 39 -10.08 9.05 -11.62
N LYS A 40 -9.08 8.86 -10.74
CA LYS A 40 -8.49 9.98 -9.97
C LYS A 40 -7.22 10.51 -10.64
N LEU A 41 -7.08 11.84 -10.70
CA LEU A 41 -5.88 12.54 -11.20
C LEU A 41 -4.63 12.25 -10.34
N LYS A 42 -4.82 11.87 -9.07
CA LYS A 42 -3.77 11.47 -8.12
C LYS A 42 -3.89 9.99 -7.82
N GLU A 43 -2.75 9.29 -7.73
CA GLU A 43 -2.73 7.87 -7.40
C GLU A 43 -3.24 7.61 -5.98
N GLU A 44 -4.30 6.81 -5.89
CA GLU A 44 -4.91 6.35 -4.64
C GLU A 44 -5.10 4.83 -4.72
N LEU A 45 -4.53 4.13 -3.73
CA LEU A 45 -4.64 2.70 -3.54
C LEU A 45 -5.57 2.42 -2.36
N GLU A 46 -6.55 1.56 -2.55
CA GLU A 46 -7.45 1.09 -1.49
C GLU A 46 -7.04 -0.32 -1.07
N VAL A 47 -6.92 -0.55 0.24
CA VAL A 47 -6.54 -1.84 0.82
C VAL A 47 -7.71 -2.39 1.63
N PHE A 48 -8.08 -3.63 1.38
CA PHE A 48 -9.17 -4.36 2.01
C PHE A 48 -8.63 -5.65 2.64
N GLU A 49 -9.39 -6.25 3.55
CA GLU A 49 -9.05 -7.56 4.14
C GLU A 49 -9.01 -8.67 3.07
N ASP A 50 -9.90 -8.58 2.08
CA ASP A 50 -9.99 -9.54 1.00
C ASP A 50 -10.64 -8.95 -0.28
N LYS A 51 -10.86 -9.82 -1.27
CA LYS A 51 -11.44 -9.47 -2.57
C LYS A 51 -12.93 -9.14 -2.52
N THR A 52 -13.65 -9.47 -1.44
CA THR A 52 -15.06 -9.09 -1.24
C THR A 52 -15.21 -7.58 -1.07
N LYS A 53 -14.15 -6.92 -0.58
CA LYS A 53 -14.10 -5.49 -0.27
C LYS A 53 -15.12 -5.06 0.77
N ALA A 54 -15.59 -6.00 1.62
CA ALA A 54 -16.55 -5.71 2.69
C ALA A 54 -15.97 -4.77 3.75
N LYS A 55 -14.67 -4.90 4.04
CA LYS A 55 -13.97 -4.09 5.03
C LYS A 55 -12.69 -3.49 4.47
N ARG A 56 -12.64 -2.16 4.44
CA ARG A 56 -11.47 -1.38 4.04
C ARG A 56 -10.54 -1.24 5.24
N VAL A 57 -9.28 -1.63 5.07
CA VAL A 57 -8.25 -1.54 6.11
C VAL A 57 -7.66 -0.12 6.13
N CYS A 58 -7.26 0.38 4.96
CA CYS A 58 -6.71 1.72 4.82
C CYS A 58 -6.75 2.19 3.37
N THR A 59 -6.39 3.46 3.16
CA THR A 59 -6.03 3.99 1.84
C THR A 59 -4.60 4.48 1.85
N ILE A 60 -3.93 4.36 0.71
CA ILE A 60 -2.57 4.82 0.50
C ILE A 60 -2.60 5.88 -0.59
N LYS A 61 -2.12 7.08 -0.26
CA LYS A 61 -2.11 8.23 -1.16
C LYS A 61 -0.70 8.74 -1.35
N ALA A 62 -0.26 8.84 -2.61
CA ALA A 62 1.02 9.43 -2.95
C ALA A 62 0.92 10.96 -2.91
N ASN A 63 1.92 11.64 -2.33
CA ASN A 63 1.96 13.10 -2.29
C ASN A 63 2.35 13.74 -3.64
N LYS A 64 3.10 13.03 -4.49
CA LYS A 64 3.64 13.51 -5.77
C LYS A 64 3.70 12.38 -6.80
N ILE A 65 3.52 12.73 -8.07
CA ILE A 65 3.49 11.78 -9.19
C ILE A 65 4.91 11.42 -9.65
N ILE A 66 5.87 12.37 -9.61
CA ILE A 66 7.27 12.15 -9.97
C ILE A 66 8.14 13.01 -9.06
N ASP A 67 8.80 12.41 -8.08
CA ASP A 67 9.86 13.09 -7.31
C ASP A 67 10.77 12.07 -6.60
N PHE A 68 12.04 12.41 -6.40
CA PHE A 68 13.03 11.56 -5.70
C PHE A 68 12.71 11.36 -4.20
N ASN A 69 11.72 12.10 -3.68
CA ASN A 69 11.25 12.08 -2.29
C ASN A 69 9.75 11.74 -2.19
N ALA A 70 9.26 10.84 -3.05
CA ALA A 70 7.87 10.36 -2.97
C ALA A 70 7.56 9.81 -1.56
N ALA A 71 6.43 10.25 -1.00
CA ALA A 71 5.88 9.76 0.26
C ALA A 71 4.49 9.16 0.03
N TYR A 72 4.29 7.96 0.58
CA TYR A 72 3.04 7.22 0.57
C TYR A 72 2.41 7.34 1.95
N ASN A 73 1.32 8.10 2.03
CA ASN A 73 0.63 8.35 3.29
C ASN A 73 -0.50 7.36 3.46
N PHE A 74 -0.63 6.79 4.65
CA PHE A 74 -1.62 5.81 5.01
C PHE A 74 -2.73 6.49 5.79
N PHE A 75 -3.98 6.20 5.44
CA PHE A 75 -5.15 6.76 6.12
C PHE A 75 -6.12 5.68 6.52
N THR A 76 -6.76 5.85 7.67
CA THR A 76 -7.92 5.04 8.08
C THR A 76 -9.11 5.25 7.15
N GLU A 77 -10.17 4.49 7.38
CA GLU A 77 -11.44 4.68 6.70
C GLU A 77 -12.00 6.11 6.86
N ASN A 78 -11.74 6.72 8.03
CA ASN A 78 -12.18 8.06 8.43
C ASN A 78 -11.19 9.17 8.06
N GLU A 79 -10.26 8.91 7.12
CA GLU A 79 -9.25 9.89 6.67
C GLU A 79 -8.28 10.38 7.76
N GLN A 80 -8.13 9.62 8.85
CA GLN A 80 -7.11 9.88 9.87
C GLN A 80 -5.77 9.30 9.43
N SER A 81 -4.69 10.06 9.57
CA SER A 81 -3.34 9.60 9.23
C SER A 81 -2.90 8.43 10.12
N LEU A 82 -2.35 7.40 9.50
CA LEU A 82 -1.67 6.27 10.15
C LEU A 82 -0.14 6.40 10.06
N GLY A 83 0.36 7.46 9.43
CA GLY A 83 1.77 7.65 9.12
C GLY A 83 2.08 7.55 7.64
N SER A 84 3.36 7.45 7.31
CA SER A 84 3.83 7.43 5.92
C SER A 84 5.08 6.60 5.72
N VAL A 85 5.25 6.11 4.50
CA VAL A 85 6.52 5.55 4.01
C VAL A 85 7.09 6.50 2.97
N GLN A 86 8.26 7.05 3.26
CA GLN A 86 8.94 8.00 2.38
C GLN A 86 10.20 7.39 1.79
N ARG A 87 10.35 7.50 0.47
CA ARG A 87 11.63 7.18 -0.19
C ARG A 87 12.64 8.30 0.09
N LYS A 88 13.81 7.95 0.60
CA LYS A 88 14.92 8.90 0.82
C LYS A 88 15.72 9.08 -0.48
N GLY A 89 15.71 10.30 -1.04
CA GLY A 89 16.39 10.64 -2.29
C GLY A 89 17.93 10.73 -2.21
N LEU A 90 18.59 10.33 -3.31
CA LEU A 90 19.97 10.60 -3.78
C LEU A 90 21.18 10.29 -2.87
N ARG A 91 21.28 9.08 -2.30
CA ARG A 91 22.61 8.53 -1.90
C ARG A 91 23.12 7.38 -2.77
N SER A 92 22.26 6.72 -3.56
CA SER A 92 22.66 5.65 -4.48
C SER A 92 21.54 5.32 -5.48
N LEU A 93 21.88 5.06 -6.75
CA LEU A 93 20.97 4.43 -7.72
C LEU A 93 20.75 2.93 -7.45
N TRP A 94 21.59 2.34 -6.59
CA TRP A 94 21.62 0.90 -6.30
C TRP A 94 21.00 0.53 -4.95
N LYS A 95 20.76 1.51 -4.07
CA LYS A 95 20.17 1.30 -2.74
C LYS A 95 18.92 2.14 -2.59
N ALA A 96 17.78 1.49 -2.42
CA ALA A 96 16.55 2.14 -2.00
C ALA A 96 16.54 2.24 -0.47
N THR A 97 16.27 3.42 0.07
CA THR A 97 16.07 3.64 1.50
C THR A 97 14.68 4.21 1.71
N TYR A 98 13.96 3.64 2.66
CA TYR A 98 12.63 4.06 3.05
C TYR A 98 12.64 4.48 4.51
N LEU A 99 11.98 5.59 4.81
CA LEU A 99 11.72 6.06 6.17
C LEU A 99 10.26 5.77 6.48
N LEU A 100 10.02 5.18 7.66
CA LEU A 100 8.69 5.02 8.22
C LEU A 100 8.47 6.16 9.20
N ASN A 101 7.44 6.97 8.97
CA ASN A 101 7.08 8.08 9.84
C ASN A 101 5.74 7.76 10.50
N GLU A 102 5.64 7.99 11.80
CA GLU A 102 4.36 7.85 12.51
C GLU A 102 3.39 8.99 12.18
N ALA A 103 2.11 8.81 12.50
CA ALA A 103 1.09 9.83 12.28
C ALA A 103 1.38 11.15 13.01
N ASN A 104 2.09 11.09 14.13
CA ASN A 104 2.36 12.22 15.03
C ASN A 104 3.72 12.92 14.77
N GLY A 105 4.46 12.53 13.72
CA GLY A 105 5.63 13.30 13.26
C GLY A 105 6.93 13.13 14.05
N ASN A 106 7.22 11.92 14.55
CA ASN A 106 8.55 11.52 15.00
C ASN A 106 9.10 10.40 14.12
#